data_AF-E2AFX0-F1
#
_entry.id   AF-E2AFX0-F1
#
_cell.length_a   1.000
_cell.length_b   1.000
_cell.length_c   1.000
_cell.angle_alpha   90.00
_cell.angle_beta   90.00
_cell.angle_gamma   90.00
#
_symmetry.space_group_name_H-M   'P 1'
#
loop_
_entity.id
_entity.type
_entity.pdbx_description
1 polymer ?
#
loop_
_entity_poly.entity_id
_entity_poly.type
_entity_poly.pdbx_seq_one_letter_code
_entity_poly.pdbx_strand_id
1 'polypeptide(L)'
;KKAPAYFLKELYDQAKGLPYIGFYVLDKPFLLVRDRELIKNILIKDFNIFYDRYNIAYPDDQLGCNNLFFIRNPVWKMLRMKLTPFFTSG
;
A
#
# COMPACT_ATOMS: atom_id res chain seq x y z
N LYS A 1 14.09 12.94 16.76
CA LYS A 1 13.22 13.08 15.56
C LYS A 1 11.92 12.33 15.82
N LYS A 2 10.74 12.88 15.46
CA LYS A 2 9.46 12.16 15.59
C LYS A 2 9.44 10.95 14.64
N ALA A 3 8.82 9.85 15.04
CA ALA A 3 8.62 8.71 14.14
C ALA A 3 7.66 9.08 12.99
N PRO A 4 7.85 8.52 11.78
CA PRO A 4 6.99 8.83 10.62
C PRO A 4 5.49 8.65 10.89
N ALA A 5 5.13 7.66 11.71
CA ALA A 5 3.74 7.42 12.11
C ALA A 5 3.10 8.63 12.83
N TYR A 6 3.84 9.31 13.72
CA TYR A 6 3.33 10.50 14.40
C TYR A 6 3.19 11.69 13.46
N PHE A 7 4.10 11.84 12.50
CA PHE A 7 3.98 12.87 11.45
C PHE A 7 2.74 12.65 10.58
N LEU A 8 2.49 11.41 10.13
CA LEU A 8 1.28 11.08 9.36
C LEU A 8 0.01 11.30 10.18
N LYS A 9 0.03 11.00 11.48
CA LYS A 9 -1.09 11.30 12.38
C LYS A 9 -1.34 12.80 12.48
N GLU A 10 -0.31 13.63 12.59
CA GLU A 10 -0.45 15.09 12.66
C GLU A 10 -1.07 15.65 11.37
N LEU A 11 -0.59 15.19 10.20
CA LEU A 11 -1.18 15.55 8.91
C LEU A 11 -2.64 15.10 8.80
N TYR A 12 -2.96 13.88 9.27
CA TYR A 12 -4.33 13.40 9.38
C TYR A 12 -5.13 14.35 10.27
N ASP A 13 -4.70 14.67 11.48
CA ASP A 13 -5.50 15.50 12.40
C ASP A 13 -5.72 16.92 11.88
N GLN A 14 -4.72 17.52 11.20
CA GLN A 14 -4.79 18.87 10.62
C GLN A 14 -5.79 18.99 9.47
N ALA A 15 -5.96 17.95 8.67
CA ALA A 15 -6.82 17.98 7.49
C ALA A 15 -8.31 17.72 7.76
N LYS A 16 -8.77 17.91 9.01
CA LYS A 16 -10.10 17.49 9.46
C LYS A 16 -11.18 18.12 8.58
N GLY A 17 -12.11 17.29 8.08
CA GLY A 17 -13.16 17.72 7.15
C GLY A 17 -12.81 17.56 5.67
N LEU A 18 -11.55 17.27 5.33
CA LEU A 18 -11.14 16.95 3.96
C LEU A 18 -11.07 15.43 3.72
N PRO A 19 -11.48 14.94 2.53
CA PRO A 19 -11.51 13.51 2.22
C PRO A 19 -10.11 12.91 2.00
N TYR A 20 -9.12 13.74 1.65
CA TYR A 20 -7.73 13.36 1.45
C TYR A 20 -6.82 14.59 1.47
N ILE A 21 -5.51 14.38 1.61
CA ILE A 21 -4.49 15.42 1.42
C ILE A 21 -3.27 14.86 0.68
N GLY A 22 -2.62 15.73 -0.09
CA GLY A 22 -1.32 15.44 -0.69
C GLY A 22 -0.18 15.85 0.24
N PHE A 23 0.92 15.10 0.20
CA PHE A 23 2.18 15.47 0.83
C PHE A 23 3.34 14.90 0.00
N TYR A 24 4.54 15.39 0.26
CA TYR A 24 5.74 14.88 -0.43
C TYR A 24 6.62 14.12 0.55
N VAL A 25 7.16 12.99 0.08
CA VAL A 25 8.33 12.35 0.69
C VAL A 25 9.48 12.59 -0.27
N LEU A 26 10.39 13.49 0.11
CA LEU A 26 11.42 14.02 -0.79
C LEU A 26 10.78 14.65 -2.04
N ASP A 27 11.08 14.14 -3.22
CA ASP A 27 10.57 14.57 -4.52
C ASP A 27 9.29 13.84 -4.95
N LYS A 28 8.85 12.83 -4.18
CA LYS A 28 7.74 11.97 -4.57
C LYS A 28 6.43 12.40 -3.93
N PRO A 29 5.35 12.59 -4.71
CA PRO A 29 4.03 12.91 -4.18
C PRO A 29 3.36 11.67 -3.58
N PHE A 30 2.70 11.86 -2.46
CA PHE A 30 1.90 10.85 -1.76
C PHE A 30 0.51 11.42 -1.43
N LEU A 31 -0.48 10.53 -1.41
CA LEU A 31 -1.85 10.85 -1.04
C LEU A 31 -2.20 10.16 0.28
N LEU A 32 -2.56 10.95 1.30
CA LEU A 32 -3.16 10.44 2.52
C LEU A 32 -4.68 10.45 2.37
N VAL A 33 -5.27 9.27 2.15
CA VAL A 33 -6.71 9.09 2.01
C VAL A 33 -7.36 8.97 3.39
N ARG A 34 -8.48 9.67 3.60
CA ARG A 34 -9.18 9.72 4.88
C ARG A 34 -10.64 9.32 4.78
N ASP A 35 -11.27 9.64 3.67
CA ASP A 35 -12.67 9.30 3.44
C ASP A 35 -12.87 7.79 3.32
N ARG A 36 -13.88 7.28 4.03
CA ARG A 36 -14.16 5.85 4.10
C ARG A 36 -14.57 5.26 2.76
N GLU A 37 -15.37 5.99 1.97
CA GLU A 37 -15.83 5.49 0.68
C GLU A 37 -14.68 5.49 -0.34
N LEU A 38 -13.79 6.50 -0.31
CA LEU A 38 -12.56 6.48 -1.10
C LEU A 38 -11.65 5.31 -0.73
N ILE A 39 -11.45 5.04 0.57
CA ILE A 39 -10.66 3.88 1.03
C ILE A 39 -11.25 2.58 0.50
N LYS A 40 -12.57 2.40 0.57
CA LYS A 40 -13.25 1.22 0.02
C LYS A 40 -13.10 1.12 -1.51
N ASN A 41 -13.21 2.23 -2.22
CA ASN A 41 -13.04 2.23 -3.67
C ASN A 41 -11.62 1.76 -4.01
N ILE A 42 -10.59 2.33 -3.39
CA ILE A 42 -9.19 1.98 -3.66
C ILE A 42 -8.86 0.53 -3.27
N LEU A 43 -9.26 0.09 -2.07
CA LEU A 43 -8.84 -1.20 -1.52
C LEU A 43 -9.72 -2.38 -1.92
N ILE A 44 -10.95 -2.12 -2.40
CA ILE A 44 -11.94 -3.17 -2.69
C ILE A 44 -12.45 -3.06 -4.12
N LYS A 45 -13.19 -1.99 -4.45
CA LYS A 45 -13.90 -1.91 -5.75
C LYS A 45 -12.92 -1.83 -6.93
N ASP A 46 -11.96 -0.94 -6.82
CA ASP A 46 -10.96 -0.62 -7.82
C ASP A 46 -9.60 -1.25 -7.48
N PHE A 47 -9.58 -2.29 -6.65
CA PHE A 47 -8.35 -2.98 -6.26
C PHE A 47 -7.56 -3.46 -7.49
N ASN A 48 -8.26 -3.81 -8.58
CA ASN A 48 -7.64 -4.21 -9.84
C ASN A 48 -6.84 -3.09 -10.55
N ILE A 49 -6.93 -1.84 -10.07
CA ILE A 49 -6.15 -0.70 -10.56
C ILE A 49 -5.04 -0.36 -9.55
N PHE A 50 -5.29 -0.55 -8.25
CA PHE A 50 -4.40 -0.15 -7.15
C PHE A 50 -3.70 -1.34 -6.45
N TYR A 51 -3.57 -2.49 -7.10
CA TYR A 51 -3.07 -3.71 -6.45
C TYR A 51 -1.57 -3.69 -6.13
N ASP A 52 -0.78 -2.86 -6.81
CA ASP A 52 0.67 -2.83 -6.64
C ASP A 52 1.04 -1.94 -5.47
N ARG A 53 1.96 -2.44 -4.64
CA ARG A 53 2.45 -1.68 -3.49
C ARG A 53 3.56 -0.72 -3.93
N TYR A 54 3.65 0.40 -3.21
CA TYR A 54 4.69 1.40 -3.45
C TYR A 54 6.10 0.84 -3.21
N ASN A 55 6.29 0.09 -2.12
CA ASN A 55 7.59 -0.48 -1.77
C ASN A 55 7.95 -1.62 -2.73
N ILE A 56 9.18 -1.56 -3.24
CA ILE A 56 9.82 -2.61 -4.02
C ILE A 56 11.15 -2.95 -3.36
N ALA A 57 11.55 -4.21 -3.46
CA ALA A 57 12.90 -4.60 -3.08
C ALA A 57 13.91 -4.05 -4.09
N TYR A 58 15.15 -3.86 -3.64
CA TYR A 58 16.24 -3.51 -4.55
C TYR A 58 16.57 -4.71 -5.45
N PRO A 59 16.96 -4.49 -6.72
CA PRO A 59 17.21 -5.60 -7.66
C PRO A 59 18.30 -6.60 -7.21
N ASP A 60 19.22 -6.18 -6.35
CA ASP A 60 20.29 -6.99 -5.77
C ASP A 60 19.86 -7.76 -4.51
N ASP A 61 18.73 -7.40 -3.91
CA ASP A 61 18.13 -8.14 -2.79
C ASP A 61 17.30 -9.33 -3.29
N GLN A 62 17.97 -10.47 -3.47
CA GLN A 62 17.31 -11.70 -3.91
C GLN A 62 16.18 -12.17 -2.97
N LEU A 63 16.28 -11.89 -1.66
CA LEU A 63 15.23 -12.27 -0.70
C LEU A 63 14.03 -11.35 -0.84
N GLY A 64 14.26 -10.04 -0.90
CA GLY A 64 13.22 -9.04 -1.08
C GLY A 64 12.50 -9.19 -2.42
N CYS A 65 13.23 -9.37 -3.52
CA CYS A 65 12.65 -9.52 -4.86
C CYS A 65 11.76 -10.75 -4.99
N ASN A 66 11.98 -11.80 -4.18
CA ASN A 66 11.18 -13.02 -4.16
C ASN A 66 10.14 -13.03 -3.03
N ASN A 67 10.04 -11.96 -2.23
CA ASN A 67 9.07 -11.86 -1.14
C ASN A 67 7.70 -11.42 -1.67
N LEU A 68 6.64 -12.13 -1.28
CA LEU A 68 5.26 -11.86 -1.68
C LEU A 68 4.80 -10.41 -1.38
N PHE A 69 5.39 -9.72 -0.40
CA PHE A 69 5.03 -8.33 -0.09
C PHE A 69 5.62 -7.30 -1.06
N PHE A 70 6.70 -7.62 -1.77
CA PHE A 70 7.41 -6.70 -2.66
C PHE A 70 7.31 -7.05 -4.15
N ILE A 71 6.93 -8.30 -4.46
CA ILE A 71 6.64 -8.72 -5.83
C ILE A 71 5.43 -7.95 -6.39
N ARG A 72 5.53 -7.54 -7.65
CA ARG A 72 4.46 -6.87 -8.40
C ARG A 72 3.63 -7.84 -9.24
N ASN A 73 2.48 -7.37 -9.71
CA ASN A 73 1.69 -8.13 -10.66
C ASN A 73 2.40 -8.28 -12.03
N PRO A 74 2.16 -9.38 -12.76
CA PRO A 74 1.20 -10.46 -12.49
C PRO A 74 1.72 -11.57 -11.54
N VAL A 75 3.02 -11.58 -11.22
CA VAL A 75 3.67 -12.64 -10.43
C VAL A 75 3.07 -12.74 -9.03
N TRP A 76 2.79 -11.60 -8.39
CA TRP A 76 2.13 -11.55 -7.08
C TRP A 76 0.80 -12.32 -7.07
N LYS A 77 -0.07 -12.07 -8.06
CA LYS A 77 -1.37 -12.73 -8.18
C LYS A 77 -1.22 -14.23 -8.36
N MET A 78 -0.29 -14.66 -9.21
CA MET A 78 0.00 -16.09 -9.41
C MET A 78 0.45 -16.77 -8.12
N LEU A 79 1.42 -16.20 -7.41
CA LEU A 79 1.93 -16.78 -6.16
C LEU A 79 0.86 -16.79 -5.08
N ARG A 80 0.09 -15.71 -4.93
CA ARG A 80 -1.01 -15.65 -3.97
C ARG A 80 -2.07 -16.73 -4.23
N MET A 81 -2.45 -16.96 -5.50
CA MET A 81 -3.40 -18.04 -5.84
C MET A 81 -2.87 -19.42 -5.46
N LYS A 82 -1.57 -19.68 -5.64
CA LYS A 82 -0.94 -20.95 -5.24
C LYS A 82 -0.82 -21.12 -3.73
N LEU A 83 -0.57 -20.02 -3.00
CA LEU A 83 -0.35 -20.04 -1.56
C LEU A 83 -1.64 -20.03 -0.74
N THR A 84 -2.69 -19.35 -1.22
CA THR A 84 -3.96 -19.18 -0.49
C THR A 84 -4.53 -20.50 0.06
N PRO A 85 -4.56 -21.63 -0.70
CA PRO A 85 -5.09 -22.89 -0.21
C PRO A 85 -4.39 -23.46 1.04
N PHE A 86 -3.11 -23.15 1.24
CA PHE A 86 -2.36 -23.62 2.41
C PHE A 86 -2.73 -22.87 3.71
N PHE A 87 -3.40 -21.73 3.58
CA PHE A 87 -3.78 -20.87 4.71
C PHE A 87 -5.30 -20.78 4.90
N THR A 88 -6.05 -21.60 4.19
CA THR A 88 -7.49 -21.76 4.38
C THR A 88 -7.74 -23.16 4.89
N SER A 89 -8.52 -23.29 5.98
CA SER A 89 -9.15 -24.56 6.30
C SER A 89 -10.11 -24.84 5.13
N GLY A 90 -9.75 -25.81 4.27
CA GLY A 90 -10.61 -26.25 3.18
C GLY A 90 -11.99 -26.65 3.67
#